data_AF-A0A345HWR9-F1
#
_entry.id   AF-A0A345HWR9-F1
#
_cell.length_a   1.000
_cell.length_b   1.000
_cell.length_c   1.000
_cell.angle_alpha   90.00
_cell.angle_beta   90.00
_cell.angle_gamma   90.00
#
_symmetry.space_group_name_H-M   'P 1'
#
loop_
_entity.id
_entity.type
_entity.pdbx_description
1 polymer ?
#
loop_
_entity_poly.entity_id
_entity_poly.type
_entity_poly.pdbx_seq_one_letter_code
_entity_poly.pdbx_strand_id
1 'polypeptide(L)'
;MACTSGCRTKDHPSYAECLKAKGVATYLASPSKGLDGTAQKKWDAELSAYRNARAEGIQPDGTTMDKVTAAIKASDKAGAAYGRDFNVASEMAG
;
A
#
# COMPACT_ATOMS: atom_id res chain seq x y z
N MET A 1 -18.34 27.07 -7.51
CA MET A 1 -18.41 25.77 -8.22
C MET A 1 -19.00 24.76 -7.24
N ALA A 2 -20.18 24.19 -7.53
CA ALA A 2 -20.92 23.37 -6.57
C ALA A 2 -20.46 21.90 -6.51
N CYS A 3 -19.57 21.47 -7.40
CA CYS A 3 -19.10 20.10 -7.48
C CYS A 3 -17.57 20.02 -7.53
N THR A 4 -17.00 18.89 -7.08
CA THR A 4 -15.56 18.60 -7.27
C THR A 4 -15.23 18.38 -8.75
N SER A 5 -13.98 18.62 -9.15
CA SER A 5 -13.52 18.42 -10.54
C SER A 5 -13.77 17.00 -11.06
N GLY A 6 -13.71 16.00 -10.18
CA GLY A 6 -13.99 14.59 -10.49
C GLY A 6 -15.44 14.15 -10.34
N CYS A 7 -16.38 15.07 -10.07
CA CYS A 7 -17.80 14.73 -10.01
C CYS A 7 -18.32 14.43 -11.42
N ARG A 8 -18.82 13.21 -11.62
CA ARG A 8 -19.25 12.73 -12.93
C ARG A 8 -20.62 13.30 -13.35
N THR A 9 -21.51 13.49 -12.38
CA THR A 9 -22.89 13.95 -12.61
C THR A 9 -23.03 15.47 -12.56
N LYS A 10 -22.18 16.17 -11.78
CA LYS A 10 -22.12 17.65 -11.64
C LYS A 10 -23.45 18.35 -11.33
N ASP A 11 -24.40 17.61 -10.76
CA ASP A 11 -25.80 17.99 -10.53
C ASP A 11 -26.11 18.30 -9.06
N HIS A 12 -25.09 18.37 -8.21
CA HIS A 12 -25.30 18.58 -6.78
C HIS A 12 -25.61 20.05 -6.47
N PRO A 13 -26.60 20.31 -5.60
CA PRO A 13 -27.03 21.66 -5.25
C PRO A 13 -26.00 22.44 -4.42
N SER A 14 -25.03 21.75 -3.81
CA SER A 14 -23.92 22.39 -3.09
C SER A 14 -22.67 21.52 -3.09
N TYR A 15 -21.53 22.15 -2.77
CA TYR A 15 -20.25 21.44 -2.61
C TYR A 15 -20.30 20.38 -1.51
N ALA A 16 -21.01 20.66 -0.41
CA ALA A 16 -21.19 19.70 0.69
C ALA A 16 -22.01 18.47 0.26
N GLU A 17 -23.05 18.67 -0.55
CA GLU A 17 -23.83 17.57 -1.16
C GLU A 17 -22.96 16.72 -2.09
N CYS A 18 -22.14 17.37 -2.93
CA CYS A 18 -21.19 16.67 -3.79
C CYS A 18 -20.20 15.80 -2.98
N LEU A 19 -19.67 16.33 -1.86
CA LEU A 19 -18.77 15.57 -1.00
C LEU A 19 -19.46 14.39 -0.28
N LYS A 20 -20.70 14.59 0.17
CA LYS A 20 -21.52 13.53 0.77
C LYS A 20 -21.81 12.41 -0.22
N ALA A 21 -22.27 12.75 -1.42
CA ALA A 21 -22.54 11.77 -2.47
C ALA A 21 -21.28 11.02 -2.93
N LYS A 22 -20.11 11.68 -2.89
CA LYS A 22 -18.82 11.06 -3.16
C LYS A 22 -18.31 10.15 -2.02
N GLY A 23 -18.98 10.15 -0.86
CA GLY A 23 -18.60 9.33 0.29
C GLY A 23 -17.21 9.70 0.85
N VAL A 24 -16.83 10.98 0.82
CA VAL A 24 -15.53 11.41 1.32
C VAL A 24 -15.48 11.24 2.84
N ALA A 25 -14.78 10.21 3.30
CA ALA A 25 -14.53 9.99 4.72
C ALA A 25 -13.34 10.84 5.19
N THR A 26 -13.51 11.56 6.29
CA THR A 26 -12.44 12.25 7.03
C THR A 26 -11.74 11.32 8.04
N TYR A 27 -11.89 10.01 7.87
CA TYR A 27 -11.31 9.01 8.77
C TYR A 27 -9.79 9.18 8.84
N LEU A 28 -9.28 9.36 10.06
CA LEU A 28 -7.90 9.73 10.37
C LEU A 28 -7.41 11.04 9.69
N ALA A 29 -8.14 12.15 9.91
CA ALA A 29 -7.73 13.50 9.51
C ALA A 29 -7.19 14.34 10.68
N SER A 30 -6.60 13.72 11.71
CA SER A 30 -5.98 14.42 12.85
C SER A 30 -4.54 13.95 13.08
N PRO A 31 -3.59 14.31 12.21
CA PRO A 31 -2.20 13.87 12.31
C PRO A 31 -1.53 14.26 13.63
N SER A 32 -1.86 15.42 14.18
CA SER A 32 -1.36 15.89 15.49
C SER A 32 -1.79 14.98 16.65
N LYS A 33 -2.79 14.11 16.45
CA LYS A 33 -3.25 13.11 17.42
C LYS A 33 -2.84 11.69 17.01
N GLY A 34 -1.93 11.53 16.05
CA GLY A 34 -1.51 10.24 15.50
C GLY A 34 -2.54 9.59 14.56
N LEU A 35 -3.62 10.29 14.24
CA LEU A 35 -4.68 9.80 13.35
C LEU A 35 -4.44 10.34 11.95
N ASP A 36 -3.52 9.72 11.21
CA ASP A 36 -3.21 10.03 9.81
C ASP A 36 -3.55 8.85 8.87
N GLY A 37 -4.60 9.02 8.07
CA GLY A 37 -5.10 7.98 7.17
C GLY A 37 -4.15 7.70 6.01
N THR A 38 -3.28 8.65 5.66
CA THR A 38 -2.25 8.47 4.64
C THR A 38 -1.14 7.58 5.18
N ALA A 39 -0.69 7.84 6.41
CA ALA A 39 0.30 6.99 7.08
C ALA A 39 -0.25 5.57 7.29
N GLN A 40 -1.50 5.43 7.71
CA GLN A 40 -2.14 4.11 7.86
C GLN A 40 -2.20 3.35 6.53
N LYS A 41 -2.66 3.99 5.45
CA LYS A 41 -2.69 3.35 4.11
C LYS A 41 -1.31 2.92 3.63
N LYS A 42 -0.27 3.72 3.90
CA LYS A 42 1.11 3.36 3.58
C LYS A 42 1.55 2.12 4.34
N TRP A 43 1.27 2.07 5.65
CA TRP A 43 1.59 0.92 6.48
C TRP A 43 0.83 -0.34 6.02
N ASP A 44 -0.46 -0.23 5.74
CA ASP A 44 -1.26 -1.34 5.24
C ASP A 44 -0.72 -1.88 3.90
N ALA A 45 -0.30 -0.98 3.00
CA ALA A 45 0.33 -1.34 1.73
C ALA A 45 1.67 -2.06 1.92
N GLU A 46 2.50 -1.58 2.86
CA GLU A 46 3.77 -2.22 3.25
C GLU A 46 3.58 -3.65 3.76
N LEU A 47 2.61 -3.86 4.66
CA LEU A 47 2.26 -5.18 5.16
C LEU A 47 1.70 -6.09 4.06
N SER A 48 0.88 -5.56 3.15
CA SER A 48 0.38 -6.32 2.01
C SER A 48 1.51 -6.75 1.09
N ALA A 49 2.44 -5.85 0.76
CA ALA A 49 3.58 -6.17 -0.10
C ALA A 49 4.50 -7.23 0.54
N TYR A 50 4.75 -7.11 1.84
CA TYR A 50 5.50 -8.11 2.59
C TYR A 50 4.82 -9.50 2.54
N ARG A 51 3.50 -9.56 2.77
CA ARG A 51 2.75 -10.83 2.70
C ARG A 51 2.78 -11.46 1.31
N ASN A 52 2.67 -10.65 0.26
CA ASN A 52 2.73 -11.13 -1.12
C ASN A 52 4.11 -11.70 -1.43
N ALA A 53 5.18 -10.96 -1.11
CA ALA A 53 6.55 -11.46 -1.28
C ALA A 53 6.77 -12.79 -0.53
N ARG A 54 6.25 -12.92 0.69
CA ARG A 54 6.29 -14.16 1.48
C ARG A 54 5.54 -15.31 0.82
N ALA A 55 4.42 -15.04 0.16
CA ALA A 55 3.66 -16.06 -0.57
C ALA A 55 4.41 -16.56 -1.81
N GLU A 56 5.24 -15.71 -2.42
CA GLU A 56 6.16 -16.05 -3.51
C GLU A 56 7.45 -16.75 -3.01
N GLY A 57 7.57 -17.00 -1.70
CA GLY A 57 8.75 -17.62 -1.08
C GLY A 57 9.86 -16.64 -0.69
N ILE A 58 9.80 -15.39 -1.15
CA ILE A 58 10.77 -14.34 -0.84
C ILE A 58 10.65 -13.94 0.64
N GLN A 59 11.77 -13.77 1.34
CA GLN A 59 11.81 -13.35 2.74
C GLN A 59 12.47 -11.96 2.84
N PRO A 60 11.66 -10.89 2.83
CA PRO A 60 12.18 -9.55 3.03
C PRO A 60 12.81 -9.36 4.41
N ASP A 61 13.79 -8.47 4.46
CA ASP A 61 14.51 -8.06 5.67
C ASP A 61 13.70 -7.21 6.67
N GLY A 62 12.42 -6.98 6.36
CA GLY A 62 11.51 -6.16 7.13
C GLY A 62 10.27 -5.86 6.33
N THR A 63 9.30 -5.21 6.98
CA THR A 63 7.99 -4.91 6.38
C THR A 63 7.97 -3.62 5.58
N THR A 64 9.00 -2.77 5.65
CA THR A 64 9.02 -1.51 4.89
C THR A 64 9.16 -1.77 3.39
N MET A 65 8.58 -0.89 2.57
CA MET A 65 8.59 -1.06 1.12
C MET A 65 10.01 -1.20 0.55
N ASP A 66 10.98 -0.48 1.12
CA ASP A 66 12.37 -0.51 0.68
C ASP A 66 12.99 -1.90 0.87
N LYS A 67 12.70 -2.57 1.99
CA LYS A 67 13.19 -3.92 2.29
C LYS A 67 12.52 -4.98 1.42
N VAL A 68 11.21 -4.84 1.20
CA VAL A 68 10.47 -5.71 0.27
C VAL A 68 11.03 -5.58 -1.15
N THR A 69 11.19 -4.35 -1.63
CA THR A 69 11.71 -4.08 -2.98
C THR A 69 13.14 -4.57 -3.15
N ALA A 70 13.99 -4.41 -2.13
CA ALA A 70 15.36 -4.92 -2.16
C ALA A 70 15.40 -6.45 -2.27
N ALA A 71 14.55 -7.15 -1.52
CA ALA A 71 14.45 -8.61 -1.55
C ALA A 71 13.92 -9.14 -2.90
N ILE A 72 12.91 -8.49 -3.47
CA ILE A 72 12.40 -8.83 -4.82
C ILE A 72 13.51 -8.67 -5.86
N LYS A 73 14.18 -7.51 -5.89
CA LYS A 73 15.29 -7.26 -6.82
C LYS A 73 16.46 -8.22 -6.64
N ALA A 74 16.75 -8.64 -5.40
CA ALA A 74 17.77 -9.64 -5.13
C ALA A 74 17.35 -11.01 -5.67
N SER A 75 16.07 -11.37 -5.51
CA SER A 75 15.50 -12.61 -6.04
C SER A 75 15.55 -12.66 -7.56
N ASP A 76 15.12 -11.57 -8.21
CA ASP A 76 15.14 -11.44 -9.68
C ASP A 76 16.55 -11.61 -10.26
N LYS A 77 17.55 -11.02 -9.60
CA LYS A 77 18.96 -11.13 -10.00
C LYS A 77 19.53 -12.52 -9.77
N ALA A 78 19.10 -13.19 -8.70
CA ALA A 78 19.56 -14.53 -8.36
C ALA A 78 18.84 -15.62 -9.18
N GLY A 79 17.68 -15.32 -9.76
CA GLY A 79 16.80 -16.30 -10.40
C GLY A 79 16.12 -17.24 -9.40
N ALA A 80 16.09 -16.90 -8.12
CA ALA A 80 15.54 -17.72 -7.05
C ALA A 80 15.16 -16.85 -5.84
N ALA A 81 14.29 -17.35 -4.95
CA ALA A 81 13.70 -16.54 -3.89
C ALA A 81 14.73 -16.13 -2.81
N TYR A 82 14.96 -14.83 -2.62
CA TYR A 82 15.87 -14.30 -1.58
C TYR A 82 15.31 -14.55 -0.17
N GLY A 83 16.15 -14.88 0.82
CA GLY A 83 15.67 -14.94 2.20
C GLY A 83 16.68 -14.81 3.35
N ARG A 84 16.17 -14.31 4.48
CA ARG A 84 16.91 -13.91 5.69
C ARG A 84 17.36 -15.07 6.60
N ASP A 85 16.56 -16.12 6.72
CA ASP A 85 16.84 -17.24 7.66
C ASP A 85 17.71 -18.35 7.03
N PHE A 86 17.82 -18.35 5.69
CA PHE A 86 18.69 -19.23 4.91
C PHE A 86 19.25 -18.40 3.77
N ASN A 87 20.53 -18.06 3.79
CA ASN A 87 21.22 -17.26 2.77
C ASN A 87 21.32 -17.94 1.38
N VAL A 88 20.43 -18.86 1.04
CA VAL A 88 20.41 -19.57 -0.25
C VAL A 88 19.04 -19.39 -0.88
N ALA A 89 19.06 -18.94 -2.13
CA ALA A 89 17.88 -18.74 -2.92
C ALA A 89 17.27 -20.10 -3.26
N SER A 90 16.14 -20.45 -2.65
CA SER A 90 15.38 -21.65 -3.02
C SER A 90 14.67 -21.41 -4.35
N GLU A 91 14.54 -22.45 -5.18
CA GLU A 91 13.76 -22.36 -6.43
C GLU A 91 12.36 -21.82 -6.15
N MET A 92 11.96 -20.82 -6.94
CA MET A 92 10.62 -20.22 -6.88
C MET A 92 9.62 -21.32 -7.24
N ALA A 93 8.70 -21.65 -6.33
CA ALA A 93 7.69 -22.66 -6.58
C ALA A 93 6.83 -22.23 -7.78
N GLY A 94 6.90 -23.02 -8.85
CA GLY A 94 6.10 -22.84 -10.08
C GLY A 94 4.67 -23.32 -9.93
#